data_AF-A0A7V9J8K6-F1
#
_entry.id   AF-A0A7V9J8K6-F1
#
_cell.length_a   1.000
_cell.length_b   1.000
_cell.length_c   1.000
_cell.angle_alpha   90.00
_cell.angle_beta   90.00
_cell.angle_gamma   90.00
#
_symmetry.space_group_name_H-M   'P 1'
#
loop_
_entity.id
_entity.type
_entity.pdbx_description
1 polymer ?
#
loop_
_entity_poly.entity_id
_entity_poly.type
_entity_poly.pdbx_seq_one_letter_code
_entity_poly.pdbx_strand_id
1 'polypeptide(L)' 'MRERTTIGEMLDRARAGLERVTPVEAQEAIEGGGLLVDIRSERQRERDGAVPGAAYFPRNVLEWRADPSSPAHDAR' A
#
# COMPACT_ATOMS: atom_id res chain seq x y z
N MET A 1 24.76 20.60 9.47
CA MET A 1 23.94 20.05 8.36
C MET A 1 23.52 18.65 8.75
N ARG A 2 22.23 18.28 8.62
CA ARG A 2 21.86 16.86 8.74
C ARG A 2 22.43 16.14 7.52
N GLU A 3 23.01 14.97 7.76
CA GLU A 3 23.48 14.09 6.69
C GLU A 3 22.29 13.73 5.79
N ARG A 4 22.50 13.78 4.47
CA ARG A 4 21.44 13.52 3.50
C ARG A 4 21.07 12.05 3.59
N THR A 5 19.83 11.76 3.98
CA THR A 5 19.24 10.44 3.79
C THR A 5 18.91 10.21 2.32
N THR A 6 19.32 9.07 1.77
CA THR A 6 18.93 8.59 0.45
C THR A 6 17.58 7.88 0.48
N ILE A 7 16.91 7.79 -0.69
CA ILE A 7 15.66 7.02 -0.80
C ILE A 7 15.87 5.54 -0.45
N GLY A 8 17.04 4.97 -0.78
CA GLY A 8 17.38 3.60 -0.40
C GLY A 8 17.36 3.41 1.12
N GLU A 9 18.07 4.26 1.85
CA GLU A 9 18.10 4.23 3.32
C GLU A 9 16.74 4.48 3.96
N MET A 10 15.87 5.31 3.35
CA MET A 10 14.49 5.47 3.82
C MET A 10 13.70 4.18 3.64
N LEU A 11 13.80 3.55 2.47
CA LEU A 11 13.06 2.33 2.16
C LEU A 11 13.54 1.15 3.01
N ASP A 12 14.85 1.01 3.24
CA ASP A 12 15.41 -0.07 4.05
C ASP A 12 14.95 0.03 5.49
N ARG A 13 14.96 1.25 6.06
CA ARG A 13 14.40 1.49 7.41
C ARG A 13 12.91 1.18 7.49
N ALA A 14 12.13 1.58 6.49
CA ALA A 14 10.70 1.27 6.46
C ALA A 14 10.46 -0.24 6.36
N ARG A 15 11.23 -0.95 5.52
CA ARG A 15 11.09 -2.39 5.30
C ARG A 15 11.54 -3.24 6.49
N ALA A 16 12.48 -2.76 7.30
CA ALA A 16 12.99 -3.49 8.46
C ALA A 16 11.90 -3.82 9.50
N GLY A 17 10.82 -3.02 9.55
CA GLY A 17 9.69 -3.25 10.46
C GLY A 17 8.48 -3.94 9.83
N LEU A 18 8.57 -4.41 8.57
CA LEU A 18 7.46 -4.99 7.83
C LEU A 18 7.66 -6.48 7.62
N GLU A 19 6.62 -7.27 7.87
CA GLU A 19 6.53 -8.64 7.39
C GLU A 19 6.19 -8.62 5.90
N ARG A 20 7.08 -9.15 5.06
CA ARG A 20 6.88 -9.21 3.62
C ARG A 20 6.40 -10.60 3.22
N VAL A 21 5.15 -10.66 2.81
CA VAL A 21 4.52 -11.88 2.31
C VAL A 21 4.87 -12.15 0.85
N THR A 22 4.92 -13.42 0.50
CA THR A 22 4.94 -13.93 -0.87
C THR A 22 3.55 -13.75 -1.52
N PRO A 23 3.44 -13.88 -2.86
CA PRO A 23 2.14 -13.83 -3.53
C PRO A 23 1.15 -14.90 -3.04
N VAL A 24 1.62 -16.08 -2.64
CA VAL A 24 0.77 -17.17 -2.14
C VAL A 24 0.23 -16.82 -0.75
N GLU A 25 1.09 -16.39 0.17
CA GLU A 25 0.68 -15.94 1.50
C GLU A 25 -0.26 -14.72 1.42
N ALA A 26 -0.05 -13.82 0.45
CA ALA A 26 -0.95 -12.70 0.21
C ALA A 26 -2.35 -13.18 -0.23
N GLN A 27 -2.42 -14.20 -1.09
CA GLN A 27 -3.68 -14.81 -1.52
C GLN A 27 -4.39 -15.49 -0.34
N GLU A 28 -3.65 -16.26 0.47
CA GLU A 28 -4.18 -16.90 1.68
C GLU A 28 -4.70 -15.87 2.69
N ALA A 29 -4.00 -14.75 2.85
CA ALA A 29 -4.44 -13.65 3.72
C ALA A 29 -5.76 -13.04 3.22
N ILE A 30 -5.92 -12.85 1.91
CA ILE A 30 -7.18 -12.36 1.31
C ILE A 30 -8.31 -13.35 1.53
N GLU A 31 -8.07 -14.65 1.33
CA GLU A 31 -9.04 -15.71 1.58
C GLU A 31 -9.45 -15.80 3.06
N GLY A 32 -8.52 -15.46 3.96
CA GLY A 32 -8.76 -15.31 5.41
C GLY A 32 -9.51 -14.03 5.81
N GLY A 33 -9.93 -13.18 4.86
CA GLY A 33 -10.63 -11.91 5.10
C GLY A 33 -9.72 -10.68 5.17
N GLY A 34 -8.45 -10.81 4.80
CA GLY A 34 -7.52 -9.70 4.66
C GLY A 34 -7.84 -8.79 3.47
N LEU A 35 -7.50 -7.51 3.60
CA LEU A 35 -7.69 -6.51 2.56
C LEU A 35 -6.40 -6.29 1.75
N LEU A 36 -6.44 -6.57 0.45
CA LEU A 36 -5.35 -6.18 -0.45
C LEU A 36 -5.54 -4.73 -0.90
N VAL A 37 -4.56 -3.87 -0.59
CA VAL A 37 -4.57 -2.46 -0.98
C VAL A 37 -3.57 -2.19 -2.11
N ASP A 38 -4.06 -1.75 -3.28
CA ASP A 38 -3.25 -1.33 -4.41
C ASP A 38 -2.96 0.18 -4.32
N ILE A 39 -1.71 0.52 -3.98
CA ILE A 39 -1.25 1.90 -3.81
C ILE A 39 -0.53 2.50 -5.02
N ARG A 40 -0.54 1.78 -6.16
CA ARG A 40 0.13 2.21 -7.39
C ARG A 40 -0.56 3.43 -8.00
N SER A 41 0.12 4.08 -8.94
CA SER A 41 -0.53 5.11 -9.76
C SER A 41 -1.52 4.50 -10.76
N GLU A 42 -2.48 5.30 -11.24
CA GLU A 42 -3.43 4.88 -12.30
C GLU A 42 -2.69 4.37 -13.53
N ARG A 43 -1.67 5.10 -13.99
CA ARG A 43 -0.84 4.71 -15.14
C ARG A 43 -0.17 3.34 -14.98
N GLN A 44 0.23 2.97 -13.75
CA GLN A 44 0.78 1.63 -13.51
C GLN A 44 -0.31 0.56 -13.59
N ARG A 45 -1.52 0.83 -13.10
CA ARG A 45 -2.66 -0.11 -13.20
C ARG A 45 -3.15 -0.27 -14.63
N GLU A 46 -3.19 0.80 -15.41
CA GLU A 46 -3.53 0.76 -16.83
C GLU A 46 -2.53 -0.11 -17.62
N ARG A 47 -1.24 0.00 -17.29
CA ARG A 47 -0.18 -0.76 -17.96
C ARG A 47 -0.12 -2.23 -17.52
N ASP A 48 -0.19 -2.48 -16.22
CA ASP A 48 0.13 -3.79 -15.61
C ASP A 48 -1.12 -4.59 -15.22
N GLY A 49 -2.31 -4.02 -15.37
CA GLY A 49 -3.54 -4.56 -14.83
C GLY A 49 -3.65 -4.38 -13.31
N ALA A 50 -4.74 -4.89 -12.75
CA ALA A 50 -5.02 -4.84 -11.31
C ALA A 50 -5.38 -6.24 -10.80
N VAL A 51 -5.05 -6.51 -9.53
CA VAL A 51 -5.48 -7.73 -8.85
C VAL A 51 -6.99 -7.62 -8.59
N PRO A 52 -7.82 -8.57 -9.05
CA PRO A 52 -9.25 -8.57 -8.77
C PRO A 52 -9.54 -8.48 -7.27
N GLY A 53 -10.51 -7.66 -6.87
CA GLY A 53 -10.88 -7.48 -5.46
C GLY A 53 -9.98 -6.56 -4.63
N ALA A 54 -8.84 -6.10 -5.17
CA ALA A 54 -7.99 -5.15 -4.44
C ALA A 54 -8.66 -3.78 -4.28
N ALA A 55 -8.60 -3.21 -3.08
CA ALA A 55 -9.00 -1.83 -2.82
C ALA A 55 -7.95 -0.88 -3.41
N TYR A 56 -8.39 0.00 -4.31
CA TYR A 56 -7.50 0.96 -4.94
C TYR A 56 -7.44 2.27 -4.14
N PHE A 57 -6.26 2.56 -3.60
CA PHE A 57 -5.96 3.81 -2.90
C PHE A 57 -4.57 4.29 -3.31
N PRO A 58 -4.44 5.15 -4.33
CA PRO A 58 -3.13 5.60 -4.76
C PRO A 58 -2.41 6.29 -3.59
N ARG A 59 -1.09 6.06 -3.51
CA ARG A 59 -0.28 6.40 -2.33
C ARG A 59 -0.41 7.86 -1.88
N ASN A 60 -0.73 8.79 -2.77
CA ASN A 60 -0.85 10.23 -2.47
C ASN A 60 -2.10 10.60 -1.65
N VAL A 61 -3.08 9.71 -1.52
CA VAL A 61 -4.31 9.96 -0.75
C VAL A 61 -4.54 8.96 0.38
N LEU A 62 -3.65 7.96 0.52
CA LEU A 62 -3.86 6.80 1.37
C LEU A 62 -4.17 7.18 2.82
N GLU A 63 -3.37 8.08 3.39
CA GLU A 63 -3.49 8.51 4.78
C GLU A 63 -4.85 9.16 5.06
N TRP A 64 -5.35 10.01 4.14
CA TRP A 64 -6.65 10.67 4.28
C TRP A 64 -7.83 9.73 4.10
N ARG A 65 -7.67 8.67 3.29
CA ARG A 65 -8.71 7.66 3.11
C ARG A 65 -8.76 6.68 4.27
N ALA A 66 -7.63 6.40 4.90
CA ALA A 66 -7.52 5.44 6.00
C ALA A 66 -7.89 6.01 7.38
N ASP A 67 -7.82 7.33 7.58
CA ASP A 67 -8.13 7.97 8.88
C ASP A 67 -9.65 8.16 9.08
N PRO A 68 -10.29 7.53 10.09
CA PRO A 68 -11.72 7.68 10.36
C PRO A 68 -12.17 9.10 10.71
N SER A 69 -11.25 9.97 11.15
CA SER A 69 -11.53 11.37 11.47
C SER A 69 -11.47 12.28 10.23
N SER A 70 -10.93 11.79 9.12
CA SER A 70 -10.81 12.53 7.87
C SER A 70 -12.18 12.71 7.21
N PRO A 71 -12.53 13.91 6.71
CA PRO A 71 -13.72 14.10 5.87
C PRO A 71 -13.68 13.28 4.57
N ALA A 72 -12.50 12.82 4.16
CA ALA A 72 -12.31 11.97 3.00
C ALA A 72 -12.22 10.48 3.34
N HIS A 73 -12.47 10.08 4.59
CA HIS A 73 -12.40 8.69 5.04
C HIS A 73 -13.20 7.75 4.13
N ASP A 74 -12.61 6.59 3.85
CA ASP A 74 -13.25 5.52 3.11
C ASP A 74 -13.48 4.34 4.05
N ALA A 75 -14.75 4.04 4.34
CA ALA A 75 -15.14 3.05 5.33
C ALA A 75 -15.22 1.60 4.80
N ARG A 76 -14.77 1.38 3.56
CA ARG A 76 -14.75 0.05 2.94
C ARG A 76 -13.66 -0.85 3.52
#